data_AF-A0A244ELH5-F1
#
_entry.id   AF-A0A244ELH5-F1
#
_cell.length_a   1.000
_cell.length_b   1.000
_cell.length_c   1.000
_cell.angle_alpha   90.00
_cell.angle_beta   90.00
_cell.angle_gamma   90.00
#
_symmetry.space_group_name_H-M   'P 1'
#
loop_
_entity.id
_entity.type
_entity.pdbx_description
1 polymer ?
#
loop_
_entity_poly.entity_id
_entity_poly.type
_entity_poly.pdbx_seq_one_letter_code
_entity_poly.pdbx_strand_id
1 'polypeptide(L)' 'MATDTPDSKIAHALDLIDTAKHPMDVRYATAYANGYIDALYEAKIVAAPAVQCYRDDAQTRRARRLTEFGIGDQG' A
#
# COMPACT_ATOMS: atom_id res chain seq x y z
N MET A 1 -4.98 10.75 -19.58
CA MET A 1 -4.98 9.27 -19.67
C MET A 1 -4.10 8.77 -18.55
N ALA A 2 -4.68 8.10 -17.54
CA ALA A 2 -3.86 7.34 -16.60
C ALA A 2 -3.26 6.17 -17.40
N THR A 3 -1.98 6.25 -17.74
CA THR A 3 -1.25 5.16 -18.37
C THR A 3 -1.30 3.97 -17.42
N ASP A 4 -1.80 2.83 -17.90
CA ASP A 4 -2.03 1.59 -17.13
C ASP A 4 -0.68 0.90 -16.81
N THR A 5 0.24 1.63 -16.18
CA THR A 5 1.58 1.15 -15.82
C THR A 5 1.54 0.44 -14.46
N PRO A 6 2.50 -0.46 -14.19
CA PRO A 6 2.65 -1.07 -12.87
C PRO A 6 2.67 -0.02 -11.75
N ASP A 7 3.41 1.06 -11.93
CA ASP A 7 3.52 2.15 -10.95
C ASP A 7 2.18 2.84 -10.70
N SER A 8 1.37 3.05 -11.73
CA SER A 8 0.03 3.66 -11.58
C SER A 8 -0.94 2.75 -10.82
N LYS A 9 -0.83 1.42 -11.01
CA LYS A 9 -1.65 0.43 -10.30
C LYS A 9 -1.20 0.28 -8.86
N ILE A 10 0.11 0.31 -8.61
CA ILE A 10 0.67 0.31 -7.26
C ILE A 10 0.23 1.58 -6.51
N ALA A 11 0.34 2.75 -7.15
CA ALA A 11 -0.14 4.00 -6.58
C ALA A 11 -1.62 3.94 -6.22
N HIS A 12 -2.46 3.40 -7.11
CA HIS A 12 -3.87 3.19 -6.82
C HIS A 12 -4.11 2.24 -5.64
N ALA A 13 -3.37 1.13 -5.56
CA ALA A 13 -3.47 0.19 -4.43
C ALA A 13 -3.06 0.85 -3.10
N LEU A 14 -2.06 1.73 -3.12
CA LEU A 14 -1.64 2.51 -1.95
C LEU A 14 -2.68 3.56 -1.55
N ASP A 15 -3.33 4.21 -2.51
CA ASP A 15 -4.39 5.21 -2.25
C ASP A 15 -5.65 4.60 -1.59
N LEU A 16 -5.88 3.28 -1.75
CA LEU A 16 -6.93 2.57 -1.00
C LEU A 16 -6.69 2.62 0.52
N ILE A 17 -5.43 2.69 0.96
CA ILE A 17 -5.08 2.83 2.38
C ILE A 17 -5.55 4.19 2.88
N ASP A 18 -5.28 5.26 2.12
CA ASP A 18 -5.60 6.63 2.51
C ASP A 18 -7.10 6.93 2.48
N THR A 19 -7.83 6.29 1.59
CA THR A 19 -9.28 6.47 1.42
C THR A 19 -10.13 5.54 2.29
N ALA A 20 -9.50 4.56 2.97
CA ALA A 20 -10.15 3.64 3.88
C ALA A 20 -10.94 4.39 4.97
N LYS A 21 -12.17 3.94 5.26
CA LYS A 21 -13.09 4.61 6.20
C LYS A 21 -13.15 3.94 7.57
N HIS A 22 -12.68 2.70 7.67
CA HIS A 22 -12.57 1.99 8.93
C HIS A 22 -11.17 1.40 9.13
N PRO A 23 -10.74 1.20 10.40
CA PRO A 23 -9.45 0.58 10.72
C PRO A 23 -9.23 -0.80 10.10
N MET A 24 -10.30 -1.59 9.98
CA MET A 24 -10.25 -2.91 9.34
C MET A 24 -9.96 -2.77 7.84
N ASP A 25 -10.57 -1.76 7.20
CA ASP A 25 -10.34 -1.45 5.78
C ASP A 25 -8.90 -1.02 5.53
N VAL A 26 -8.28 -0.28 6.47
CA VAL A 26 -6.85 0.09 6.39
C VAL A 26 -6.00 -1.18 6.37
N ARG A 27 -6.24 -2.12 7.30
CA ARG A 27 -5.48 -3.38 7.38
C ARG A 27 -5.66 -4.22 6.12
N TYR A 28 -6.89 -4.30 5.61
CA TYR A 28 -7.21 -4.99 4.37
C TYR A 28 -6.51 -4.34 3.17
N ALA A 29 -6.62 -3.02 3.01
CA ALA A 29 -6.00 -2.27 1.92
C ALA A 29 -4.47 -2.39 1.94
N THR A 30 -3.85 -2.35 3.12
CA THR A 30 -2.39 -2.57 3.24
C THR A 30 -1.99 -3.99 2.86
N ALA A 31 -2.74 -5.01 3.28
CA ALA A 31 -2.47 -6.39 2.90
C ALA A 31 -2.62 -6.60 1.38
N TYR A 32 -3.66 -6.01 0.79
CA TYR A 32 -3.88 -6.00 -0.66
C TYR A 32 -2.73 -5.32 -1.40
N ALA A 33 -2.32 -4.12 -0.98
CA ALA A 33 -1.24 -3.38 -1.62
C ALA A 33 0.08 -4.15 -1.58
N ASN A 34 0.46 -4.70 -0.42
CA ASN A 34 1.68 -5.51 -0.29
C ASN A 34 1.62 -6.78 -1.15
N GLY A 35 0.50 -7.52 -1.11
CA GLY A 35 0.34 -8.72 -1.93
C GLY A 35 0.39 -8.42 -3.43
N TYR A 36 -0.16 -7.27 -3.86
CA TYR A 36 -0.09 -6.83 -5.25
C TYR A 36 1.34 -6.46 -5.67
N ILE A 37 2.08 -5.73 -4.83
CA ILE A 37 3.50 -5.40 -5.06
C ILE A 37 4.33 -6.69 -5.18
N ASP A 38 4.09 -7.65 -4.30
CA ASP A 38 4.80 -8.94 -4.27
C ASP A 38 4.53 -9.75 -5.54
N ALA A 39 3.27 -9.81 -5.99
CA ALA A 39 2.91 -10.47 -7.24
C ALA A 39 3.60 -9.82 -8.46
N LEU A 40 3.71 -8.49 -8.49
CA LEU A 40 4.42 -7.79 -9.57
C LEU A 40 5.94 -8.03 -9.53
N TYR A 41 6.50 -8.15 -8.32
CA TYR A 41 7.90 -8.51 -8.14
C TYR A 41 8.20 -9.93 -8.61
N GLU A 42 7.38 -10.91 -8.22
CA GLU A 42 7.49 -12.31 -8.64
C GLU A 42 7.37 -12.46 -10.16
N ALA A 43 6.48 -11.67 -10.78
CA ALA A 43 6.34 -11.58 -12.23
C ALA A 43 7.51 -10.84 -12.92
N LYS A 44 8.50 -10.33 -12.17
CA LYS A 44 9.64 -9.53 -12.66
C LYS A 44 9.23 -8.25 -13.40
N ILE A 45 8.07 -7.71 -13.07
CA ILE A 45 7.53 -6.46 -13.64
C ILE A 45 8.16 -5.25 -12.95
N VAL A 46 8.49 -5.38 -11.66
CA VAL A 46 9.11 -4.33 -10.84
C VAL A 46 10.41 -4.86 -10.20
N ALA A 47 11.41 -4.00 -10.04
CA ALA A 47 12.69 -4.36 -9.44
C ALA A 47 12.67 -4.31 -7.90
N ALA A 48 13.52 -5.12 -7.26
CA ALA A 48 13.58 -5.23 -5.80
C ALA A 48 13.76 -3.90 -5.03
N PRO A 49 14.61 -2.94 -5.48
CA PRO A 49 14.73 -1.65 -4.78
C PRO A 49 13.43 -0.84 -4.78
N ALA A 50 12.69 -0.86 -5.88
CA ALA A 50 11.41 -0.16 -5.99
C ALA A 50 10.34 -0.81 -5.11
N VAL A 51 10.32 -2.14 -5.05
CA VAL A 51 9.42 -2.91 -4.16
C VAL A 51 9.57 -2.49 -2.71
N GLN A 52 10.80 -2.31 -2.23
CA GLN A 52 11.02 -1.89 -0.84
C GLN A 52 10.49 -0.47 -0.60
N CYS A 53 10.72 0.47 -1.52
CA CYS A 53 10.15 1.81 -1.42
C CYS A 53 8.61 1.80 -1.33
N TYR A 54 7.94 0.94 -2.11
CA TYR A 54 6.48 0.84 -2.07
C TYR A 54 5.96 0.20 -0.77
N ARG A 55 6.67 -0.79 -0.23
CA ARG A 55 6.32 -1.41 1.06
C ARG A 55 6.48 -0.41 2.21
N ASP A 56 7.55 0.38 2.21
CA ASP A 56 7.78 1.41 3.22
C ASP A 56 6.71 2.53 3.14
N ASP A 57 6.30 2.92 1.92
CA ASP A 57 5.17 3.85 1.71
C ASP A 57 3.85 3.26 2.24
N ALA A 58 3.56 1.99 1.92
CA ALA A 58 2.37 1.30 2.43
C ALA A 58 2.30 1.30 3.97
N GLN A 59 3.43 1.04 4.64
CA GLN A 59 3.51 1.07 6.10
C GLN A 59 3.34 2.48 6.66
N THR A 60 3.95 3.48 6.03
CA THR A 60 3.82 4.88 6.44
C THR A 60 2.37 5.34 6.34
N ARG A 61 1.70 5.06 5.21
CA ARG A 61 0.28 5.37 5.00
C ARG A 61 -0.62 4.63 5.98
N ARG A 62 -0.36 3.34 6.23
CA ARG A 62 -1.07 2.54 7.23
C ARG A 62 -0.98 3.18 8.61
N ALA A 63 0.24 3.49 9.07
CA ALA A 63 0.48 4.05 10.39
C ALA A 63 -0.21 5.40 10.56
N ARG A 64 -0.07 6.29 9.56
CA ARG A 64 -0.77 7.57 9.52
C ARG A 64 -2.28 7.38 9.63
N ARG A 65 -2.87 6.54 8.78
CA ARG A 65 -4.32 6.38 8.71
C ARG A 65 -4.91 5.71 9.96
N LEU A 66 -4.22 4.73 10.55
CA LEU A 66 -4.64 4.15 11.83
C LEU A 66 -4.56 5.18 12.97
N THR A 67 -3.53 6.02 12.98
CA THR A 67 -3.41 7.12 13.95
C THR A 67 -4.56 8.11 13.83
N GLU A 68 -4.99 8.45 12.61
CA GLU A 68 -6.18 9.29 12.36
C GLU A 68 -7.47 8.67 12.92
N PHE A 69 -7.55 7.34 12.99
CA PHE A 69 -8.66 6.64 13.65
C PHE A 69 -8.48 6.50 15.18
N GLY A 70 -7.45 7.11 15.76
CA GLY A 70 -7.13 7.00 17.19
C GLY A 70 -6.54 5.63 17.58
N ILE A 71 -6.12 4.83 16.61
CA ILE A 71 -5.47 3.53 16.83
C ILE A 71 -3.97 3.77 16.66
N GLY A 72 -3.34 4.15 17.77
CA GLY A 72 -1.88 4.22 17.84
C GLY A 72 -1.27 2.82 17.69
N ASP A 73 -0.11 2.76 17.06
CA ASP A 73 0.76 1.60 17.05
C ASP A 73 1.09 1.25 18.51
N GLN A 74 0.33 0.31 19.09
CA GLN A 74 0.74 -0.34 20.33
C GLN A 74 1.89 -1.26 19.95
N GLY A 75 3.09 -0.67 19.93
CA GLY A 75 4.34 -1.43 19.92
C GLY A 75 4.41 -2.37 21.12
#